data_AF-A0A3B8QU98-F1
#
_entry.id   AF-A0A3B8QU98-F1
#
_cell.length_a   1.000
_cell.length_b   1.000
_cell.length_c   1.000
_cell.angle_alpha   90.00
_cell.angle_beta   90.00
_cell.angle_gamma   90.00
#
_symmetry.space_group_name_H-M   'P 1'
#
loop_
_entity.id
_entity.type
_entity.pdbx_description
1 polymer ?
#
loop_
_entity_poly.entity_id
_entity_poly.type
_entity_poly.pdbx_seq_one_letter_code
_entity_poly.pdbx_strand_id
1 'polypeptide(L)'
;MKWVAGTWTSEDWAAWVSQSPWDFPYDQEGYADALGQTWGAMVSEGFAWPVAYRRKGLFWTAYLPFGIQQWGPVGVNAGRASALVEAAAALPGRFTKVDVQVHKPLDWVVPGSGWRRKGLRIERWSEKPNYVLDISGSYEKVH
;
A
#
# COMPACT_ATOMS: atom_id res chain seq x y z
N MET A 1 -0.29 2.23 -16.16
CA MET A 1 -0.83 1.46 -15.02
C MET A 1 -2.24 1.91 -14.70
N LYS A 2 -3.10 1.03 -14.17
CA LYS A 2 -4.47 1.37 -13.77
C LYS A 2 -4.78 0.90 -12.36
N TRP A 3 -5.61 1.64 -11.63
CA TRP A 3 -6.18 1.17 -10.38
C TRP A 3 -7.39 0.29 -10.66
N VAL A 4 -7.44 -0.90 -10.07
CA VAL A 4 -8.59 -1.81 -10.11
C VAL A 4 -9.07 -2.05 -8.69
N ALA A 5 -10.33 -1.73 -8.41
CA ALA A 5 -10.97 -2.13 -7.15
C ALA A 5 -11.54 -3.54 -7.32
N GLY A 6 -11.39 -4.39 -6.31
CA GLY A 6 -11.88 -5.76 -6.37
C GLY A 6 -11.64 -6.50 -5.06
N THR A 7 -12.33 -7.62 -4.87
CA THR A 7 -12.07 -8.52 -3.76
C THR A 7 -10.96 -9.48 -4.14
N TRP A 8 -10.22 -9.97 -3.15
CA TRP A 8 -9.12 -10.91 -3.37
C TRP A 8 -9.55 -12.23 -4.03
N THR A 9 -10.83 -12.57 -3.90
CA THR A 9 -11.46 -13.75 -4.48
C THR A 9 -11.70 -13.66 -6.00
N SER A 10 -11.37 -12.54 -6.66
CA SER A 10 -11.58 -12.42 -8.10
C SER A 10 -10.56 -13.25 -8.89
N GLU A 11 -10.99 -13.78 -10.05
CA GLU A 11 -10.15 -14.59 -10.94
C GLU A 11 -8.83 -13.90 -11.32
N ASP A 12 -8.86 -12.57 -11.44
CA ASP A 12 -7.69 -11.73 -11.69
C ASP A 12 -6.57 -11.94 -10.66
N TRP A 13 -6.90 -12.07 -9.36
CA TRP A 13 -5.90 -12.26 -8.31
C TRP A 13 -5.23 -13.62 -8.39
N ALA A 14 -6.01 -14.69 -8.59
CA ALA A 14 -5.47 -16.02 -8.78
C ALA A 14 -4.54 -16.08 -10.00
N ALA A 15 -4.91 -15.39 -11.08
CA ALA A 15 -4.06 -15.25 -12.26
C ALA A 15 -2.75 -14.51 -11.95
N TRP A 16 -2.78 -13.41 -11.19
CA TRP A 16 -1.54 -12.70 -10.84
C TRP A 16 -0.64 -13.48 -9.87
N VAL A 17 -1.22 -14.15 -8.88
CA VAL A 17 -0.48 -14.97 -7.92
C VAL A 17 0.18 -16.15 -8.63
N SER A 18 -0.55 -16.90 -9.47
CA SER A 18 0.01 -18.03 -10.21
C SER A 18 1.18 -17.66 -11.15
N GLN A 19 1.21 -16.41 -11.61
CA GLN A 19 2.26 -15.86 -12.47
C GLN A 19 3.44 -15.25 -11.69
N SER A 20 3.36 -15.18 -10.37
CA SER A 20 4.40 -14.57 -9.56
C SER A 20 5.68 -15.41 -9.57
N PRO A 21 6.87 -14.79 -9.64
CA PRO A 21 8.13 -15.51 -9.58
C PRO A 21 8.46 -16.05 -8.17
N TRP A 22 7.50 -15.97 -7.25
CA TRP A 22 7.60 -16.46 -5.89
C TRP A 22 6.26 -17.02 -5.40
N ASP A 23 6.36 -17.96 -4.46
CA ASP A 23 5.22 -18.58 -3.79
C ASP A 23 5.35 -18.33 -2.29
N PHE A 24 4.68 -17.28 -1.80
CA PHE A 24 4.65 -16.93 -0.38
C PHE A 24 3.26 -17.22 0.19
N PRO A 25 3.17 -17.84 1.40
CA PRO A 25 1.87 -18.14 2.02
C PRO A 25 0.95 -16.93 2.23
N TYR A 26 1.54 -15.73 2.34
CA TYR A 26 0.82 -14.48 2.55
C TYR A 26 0.21 -13.88 1.28
N ASP A 27 0.62 -14.37 0.10
CA ASP A 27 0.08 -13.95 -1.20
C ASP A 27 -1.15 -14.80 -1.59
N GLN A 28 -1.68 -15.60 -0.66
CA GLN A 28 -2.75 -16.56 -0.89
C GLN A 28 -4.12 -16.03 -0.44
N GLU A 29 -5.18 -16.54 -1.08
CA GLU A 29 -6.56 -16.12 -0.83
C GLU A 29 -7.02 -16.24 0.61
N GLY A 30 -6.81 -17.40 1.23
CA GLY A 30 -7.24 -17.60 2.61
C GLY A 30 -6.61 -16.61 3.59
N TYR A 31 -5.40 -16.13 3.32
CA TYR A 31 -4.73 -15.18 4.20
C TYR A 31 -5.25 -13.75 4.00
N ALA A 32 -5.42 -13.32 2.75
CA ALA A 32 -5.97 -11.99 2.43
C ALA A 32 -7.44 -11.83 2.83
N ASP A 33 -8.23 -12.89 2.68
CA ASP A 33 -9.64 -12.92 3.07
C ASP A 33 -9.81 -12.85 4.60
N ALA A 34 -8.99 -13.59 5.36
CA ALA A 34 -9.00 -13.58 6.82
C ALA A 34 -8.78 -12.19 7.44
N LEU A 35 -8.20 -11.24 6.70
CA LEU A 35 -8.05 -9.87 7.20
C LEU A 35 -9.33 -9.02 7.09
N GLY A 36 -10.33 -9.42 6.28
CA GLY A 36 -11.59 -8.69 6.14
C GLY A 36 -11.43 -7.24 5.64
N GLN A 37 -10.49 -7.01 4.71
CA GLN A 37 -10.18 -5.66 4.20
C GLN A 37 -10.78 -5.43 2.82
N THR A 38 -10.99 -4.16 2.47
CA THR A 38 -11.29 -3.78 1.10
C THR A 38 -9.99 -3.66 0.32
N TRP A 39 -9.88 -4.39 -0.79
CA TRP A 39 -8.69 -4.49 -1.60
C TRP A 39 -8.85 -3.77 -2.95
N GLY A 40 -7.71 -3.32 -3.45
CA GLY A 40 -7.54 -2.96 -4.84
C GLY A 40 -6.10 -3.20 -5.26
N ALA A 41 -5.83 -3.01 -6.55
CA ALA A 41 -4.53 -3.25 -7.12
C ALA A 41 -4.15 -2.11 -8.08
N MET A 42 -2.88 -1.73 -8.06
CA MET A 42 -2.28 -1.10 -9.23
C MET A 42 -1.86 -2.19 -10.20
N VAL A 43 -2.45 -2.20 -11.39
CA VAL A 43 -2.28 -3.27 -12.38
C VAL A 43 -1.64 -2.73 -13.65
N SER A 44 -0.74 -3.53 -14.22
CA SER A 44 -0.25 -3.44 -15.59
C SER A 44 0.02 -4.85 -16.11
N GLU A 45 0.52 -4.96 -17.33
CA GLU A 45 0.87 -6.26 -17.92
C GLU A 45 1.89 -7.01 -17.05
N GLY A 46 1.50 -8.19 -16.56
CA GLY A 46 2.33 -9.06 -15.73
C GLY A 46 2.68 -8.49 -14.34
N PHE A 47 2.01 -7.44 -13.87
CA PHE A 47 2.27 -6.83 -12.56
C PHE A 47 0.96 -6.40 -11.92
N ALA A 48 0.75 -6.79 -10.67
CA ALA A 48 -0.28 -6.22 -9.83
C ALA A 48 0.29 -5.94 -8.44
N TRP A 49 0.03 -4.76 -7.91
CA TRP A 49 0.43 -4.40 -6.56
C TRP A 49 -0.79 -4.26 -5.66
N PRO A 50 -1.06 -5.25 -4.79
CA PRO A 50 -2.14 -5.20 -3.85
C PRO A 50 -1.98 -4.10 -2.80
N VAL A 51 -3.07 -3.40 -2.57
CA VAL A 51 -3.15 -2.35 -1.55
C VAL A 51 -4.53 -2.39 -0.89
N ALA A 52 -4.56 -2.51 0.43
CA ALA A 52 -5.80 -2.32 1.17
C ALA A 52 -6.15 -0.84 1.15
N TYR A 53 -7.44 -0.53 1.13
CA TYR A 53 -7.86 0.85 1.31
C TYR A 53 -9.12 0.96 2.13
N ARG A 54 -9.26 2.11 2.79
CA ARG A 54 -10.44 2.46 3.56
C ARG A 54 -10.65 3.95 3.59
N ARG A 55 -11.87 4.34 3.95
CA ARG A 55 -12.18 5.71 4.36
C ARG A 55 -12.17 5.80 5.88
N LYS A 56 -11.42 6.75 6.44
CA LYS A 56 -11.44 7.10 7.87
C LYS A 56 -11.81 8.58 8.00
N GLY A 57 -13.08 8.86 8.28
CA GLY A 57 -13.62 10.22 8.27
C GLY A 57 -13.55 10.84 6.88
N LEU A 58 -12.88 11.99 6.76
CA LEU A 58 -12.66 12.67 5.49
C LEU A 58 -11.51 12.08 4.66
N PHE A 59 -10.66 11.25 5.27
CA PHE A 59 -9.45 10.74 4.63
C PHE A 59 -9.68 9.40 3.95
N TRP A 60 -9.20 9.27 2.73
CA TRP A 60 -9.02 7.98 2.08
C TRP A 60 -7.58 7.52 2.29
N THR A 61 -7.45 6.33 2.87
CA THR A 61 -6.14 5.74 3.18
C THR A 61 -5.94 4.49 2.36
N ALA A 62 -4.85 4.46 1.60
CA ALA A 62 -4.27 3.25 1.02
C ALA A 62 -3.16 2.76 1.95
N TYR A 63 -3.18 1.48 2.32
CA TYR A 63 -2.26 0.95 3.31
C TYR A 63 -2.01 -0.55 3.13
N LEU A 64 -0.97 -1.04 3.82
CA LEU A 64 -0.80 -2.46 4.05
C LEU A 64 -1.17 -2.83 5.49
N PRO A 65 -2.13 -3.75 5.70
CA PRO A 65 -2.52 -4.20 7.03
C PRO A 65 -1.38 -4.89 7.78
N PHE A 66 -1.43 -4.87 9.11
CA PHE A 66 -0.41 -5.51 9.95
C PHE A 66 -0.28 -7.03 9.70
N GLY A 67 -1.39 -7.71 9.42
CA GLY A 67 -1.37 -9.15 9.16
C GLY A 67 -0.54 -9.54 7.93
N ILE A 68 -0.44 -8.67 6.91
CA ILE A 68 0.32 -8.98 5.68
C ILE A 68 1.39 -7.91 5.46
N GLN A 69 2.28 -7.73 6.44
CA GLN A 69 3.37 -6.76 6.28
C GLN A 69 4.41 -7.16 5.24
N GLN A 70 4.59 -8.46 5.03
CA GLN A 70 5.57 -9.02 4.10
C GLN A 70 5.11 -8.97 2.63
N TRP A 71 3.94 -8.38 2.37
CA TRP A 71 3.41 -8.33 1.02
C TRP A 71 4.28 -7.51 0.08
N GLY A 72 4.19 -7.86 -1.19
CA GLY A 72 4.71 -7.11 -2.30
C GLY A 72 3.77 -7.22 -3.50
N PRO A 73 4.22 -6.75 -4.66
CA PRO A 73 3.53 -7.00 -5.91
C PRO A 73 3.45 -8.50 -6.24
N VAL A 74 2.59 -8.86 -7.19
CA VAL A 74 2.38 -10.21 -7.73
C VAL A 74 2.41 -10.14 -9.27
N GLY A 75 2.65 -11.26 -9.93
CA GLY A 75 2.81 -11.39 -11.39
C GLY A 75 4.28 -11.47 -11.84
N VAL A 76 4.49 -11.87 -13.10
CA VAL A 76 5.83 -12.14 -13.68
C VAL A 76 6.82 -10.97 -13.56
N ASN A 77 6.31 -9.73 -13.53
CA ASN A 77 7.09 -8.50 -13.44
C ASN A 77 7.17 -7.94 -12.01
N ALA A 78 6.67 -8.65 -11.00
CA ALA A 78 6.65 -8.19 -9.61
C ALA A 78 8.06 -7.90 -9.06
N GLY A 79 9.09 -8.55 -9.59
CA GLY A 79 10.48 -8.30 -9.21
C GLY A 79 11.09 -7.00 -9.76
N ARG A 80 10.37 -6.22 -10.59
CA ARG A 80 10.92 -5.01 -11.22
C ARG A 80 10.70 -3.78 -10.35
N ALA A 81 11.79 -3.20 -9.85
CA ALA A 81 11.76 -1.98 -9.05
C ALA A 81 11.08 -0.81 -9.78
N SER A 82 11.34 -0.67 -11.09
CA SER A 82 10.71 0.37 -11.91
C SER A 82 9.18 0.24 -11.95
N ALA A 83 8.64 -0.97 -12.05
CA ALA A 83 7.20 -1.20 -12.04
C ALA A 83 6.57 -0.80 -10.70
N LEU A 84 7.23 -1.12 -9.58
CA LEU A 84 6.76 -0.67 -8.27
C LEU A 84 6.77 0.87 -8.13
N VAL A 85 7.83 1.51 -8.63
CA VAL A 85 7.95 2.98 -8.62
C VAL A 85 6.85 3.64 -9.45
N GLU A 86 6.61 3.13 -10.66
CA GLU A 86 5.51 3.58 -11.53
C GLU A 86 4.14 3.35 -10.87
N ALA A 87 3.94 2.20 -10.22
CA ALA A 87 2.70 1.88 -9.53
C ALA A 87 2.43 2.84 -8.37
N ALA A 88 3.46 3.13 -7.56
CA ALA A 88 3.38 4.11 -6.50
C ALA A 88 3.08 5.51 -7.02
N ALA A 89 3.77 5.96 -8.08
CA ALA A 89 3.49 7.24 -8.72
C ALA A 89 2.05 7.34 -9.26
N ALA A 90 1.52 6.25 -9.81
CA ALA A 90 0.18 6.19 -10.39
C ALA A 90 -0.95 5.89 -9.39
N LEU A 91 -0.65 5.71 -8.09
CA LEU A 91 -1.69 5.49 -7.08
C LEU A 91 -2.69 6.66 -7.06
N PRO A 92 -4.02 6.36 -7.06
CA PRO A 92 -5.05 7.39 -7.16
C PRO A 92 -4.85 8.57 -6.22
N GLY A 93 -4.98 9.79 -6.76
CA GLY A 93 -4.85 11.03 -5.99
C GLY A 93 -5.88 11.16 -4.86
N ARG A 94 -7.03 10.46 -4.98
CA ARG A 94 -8.05 10.39 -3.92
C ARG A 94 -7.53 9.84 -2.60
N PHE A 95 -6.47 9.02 -2.61
CA PHE A 95 -5.85 8.51 -1.39
C PHE A 95 -5.01 9.60 -0.73
N THR A 96 -5.62 10.31 0.22
CA THR A 96 -5.00 11.38 1.01
C THR A 96 -3.80 10.89 1.82
N LYS A 97 -3.85 9.63 2.29
CA LYS A 97 -2.72 8.94 2.91
C LYS A 97 -2.42 7.66 2.12
N VAL A 98 -1.15 7.46 1.77
CA VAL A 98 -0.61 6.16 1.36
C VAL A 98 0.42 5.75 2.39
N ASP A 99 0.34 4.52 2.90
CA ASP A 99 1.27 3.97 3.89
C ASP A 99 1.36 2.46 3.70
N VAL A 100 2.21 2.07 2.74
CA VAL A 100 2.32 0.70 2.25
C VAL A 100 3.72 0.20 2.54
N GLN A 101 3.79 -0.97 3.17
CA GLN A 101 5.05 -1.67 3.35
C GLN A 101 5.37 -2.44 2.07
N VAL A 102 6.62 -2.40 1.64
CA VAL A 102 7.03 -3.09 0.42
C VAL A 102 8.31 -3.84 0.70
N HIS A 103 8.17 -5.15 0.81
CA HIS A 103 9.30 -6.05 1.00
C HIS A 103 10.00 -6.40 -0.31
N LYS A 104 9.33 -6.23 -1.45
CA LYS A 104 9.83 -6.63 -2.77
C LYS A 104 9.38 -5.67 -3.88
N PRO A 105 10.21 -5.48 -4.90
CA PRO A 105 11.62 -5.89 -4.94
C PRO A 105 12.47 -5.04 -3.97
N LEU A 106 13.67 -5.48 -3.60
CA LEU A 106 14.45 -4.86 -2.51
C LEU A 106 15.23 -3.59 -2.93
N ASP A 107 15.51 -3.47 -4.21
CA ASP A 107 16.36 -2.46 -4.86
C ASP A 107 15.59 -1.21 -5.33
N TRP A 108 14.31 -1.14 -5.01
CA TRP A 108 13.48 -0.01 -5.40
C TRP A 108 13.81 1.29 -4.66
N VAL A 109 13.54 2.38 -5.36
CA VAL A 109 13.81 3.75 -4.92
C VAL A 109 12.51 4.52 -4.70
N VAL A 110 12.59 5.66 -4.02
CA VAL A 110 11.42 6.49 -3.74
C VAL A 110 10.94 7.18 -5.04
N PRO A 111 9.62 7.20 -5.36
CA PRO A 111 9.13 7.67 -6.67
C PRO A 111 9.31 9.16 -6.99
N GLY A 112 9.62 10.02 -6.01
CA GLY A 112 9.80 11.45 -6.23
C GLY A 112 9.32 12.33 -5.06
N SER A 113 9.09 13.61 -5.35
CA SER A 113 8.68 14.62 -4.35
C SER A 113 7.34 14.26 -3.68
N GLY A 114 7.28 14.37 -2.35
CA GLY A 114 6.07 14.08 -1.55
C GLY A 114 5.99 12.65 -1.03
N TRP A 115 6.80 11.73 -1.56
CA TRP A 115 6.99 10.40 -1.02
C TRP A 115 8.13 10.36 0.00
N ARG A 116 8.00 9.51 1.02
CA ARG A 116 9.02 9.29 2.05
C ARG A 116 9.21 7.81 2.28
N ARG A 117 10.46 7.39 2.49
CA ARG A 117 10.79 6.02 2.92
C ARG A 117 10.99 5.99 4.42
N LYS A 118 10.37 5.02 5.09
CA LYS A 118 10.56 4.70 6.51
C LYS A 118 10.83 3.21 6.64
N GLY A 119 12.11 2.84 6.59
CA GLY A 119 12.52 1.43 6.53
C GLY A 119 12.04 0.77 5.23
N LEU A 120 11.19 -0.25 5.35
CA LEU A 120 10.54 -0.94 4.22
C LEU A 120 9.20 -0.31 3.83
N ARG A 121 8.78 0.78 4.47
CA ARG A 121 7.51 1.46 4.17
C ARG A 121 7.71 2.67 3.28
N ILE A 122 6.74 2.92 2.41
CA ILE A 122 6.57 4.22 1.77
C ILE A 122 5.32 4.91 2.24
N GLU A 123 5.47 6.21 2.42
CA GLU A 123 4.41 7.08 2.85
C GLU A 123 4.26 8.26 1.87
N ARG A 124 3.01 8.56 1.51
CA ARG A 124 2.62 9.79 0.80
C ARG A 124 1.47 10.42 1.58
N TRP A 125 1.56 11.72 1.82
CA TRP A 125 0.44 12.51 2.34
C TRP A 125 0.13 13.62 1.34
N SER A 126 -1.07 13.59 0.76
CA SER A 126 -1.56 14.63 -0.14
C SER A 126 -1.94 15.89 0.64
N GLU A 127 -2.48 15.69 1.85
CA GLU A 127 -2.78 16.73 2.83
C GLU A 127 -2.30 16.22 4.18
N LYS A 128 -1.36 16.92 4.81
CA LYS A 128 -0.96 16.59 6.18
C LYS A 128 -1.97 17.22 7.13
N PRO A 129 -2.65 16.45 7.98
CA PRO A 129 -3.34 17.05 9.10
C PRO A 129 -2.30 17.74 9.99
N ASN A 130 -2.36 19.07 10.06
CA ASN A 130 -1.69 19.83 11.11
C ASN A 130 -2.44 19.53 12.41
N TYR A 131 -2.04 18.46 13.11
CA TYR A 131 -2.37 18.32 14.51
C TYR A 131 -1.48 19.33 15.26
N VAL A 132 -1.91 20.59 15.32
CA VAL A 132 -1.37 21.53 16.30
C VAL A 132 -1.75 20.97 17.65
N LEU A 133 -0.78 20.37 18.34
CA LEU A 133 -0.91 20.03 19.75
C LEU A 133 -0.88 21.36 20.50
N ASP A 134 -2.05 21.86 20.87
CA ASP A 134 -2.16 23.03 21.72
C ASP A 134 -1.73 22.63 23.14
N ILE A 135 -0.47 22.90 23.46
CA ILE A 135 0.16 22.56 24.74
C ILE A 135 -0.10 23.64 25.81
N SER A 136 -0.90 24.66 25.49
CA SER A 136 -1.11 25.84 26.34
C SER A 136 -1.74 25.53 27.72
N GLY A 137 -2.40 24.38 27.88
CA GLY A 137 -3.11 24.05 29.13
C GLY A 137 -2.35 23.21 30.17
N SER A 138 -1.15 22.69 29.88
CA SER A 138 -0.54 21.63 30.72
C SER A 138 0.64 22.05 31.60
N TYR A 139 1.18 23.26 31.44
CA TYR A 139 2.28 23.76 32.29
C TYR A 139 1.82 24.59 33.49
N GLU A 140 0.57 25.04 33.55
CA GLU A 140 0.05 25.86 34.65
C GLU A 140 -0.38 25.06 35.90
N LYS A 141 -0.23 23.73 35.90
CA LYS A 141 -0.64 22.87 37.01
C LYS A 141 0.46 21.98 37.58
N VAL A 142 1.73 22.36 37.40
CA VAL A 142 2.82 21.77 38.18
C VAL A 142 3.12 22.72 39.34
N HIS A 143 2.39 22.54 40.45
CA HIS A 143 2.66 23.13 41.75
C HIS A 143 3.20 22.06 42.69
#